data_AF-A0A1F1EDI7-F1
#
_entry.id   AF-A0A1F1EDI7-F1
#
_cell.length_a   1.000
_cell.length_b   1.000
_cell.length_c   1.000
_cell.angle_alpha   90.00
_cell.angle_beta   90.00
_cell.angle_gamma   90.00
#
_symmetry.space_group_name_H-M   'P 1'
#
loop_
_entity.id
_entity.type
_entity.pdbx_description
1 polymer ?
#
loop_
_entity_poly.entity_id
_entity_poly.type
_entity_poly.pdbx_seq_one_letter_code
_entity_poly.pdbx_strand_id
1 'polypeptide(L)'
;MLTHEEIQAAISAQLDGEPTDVSSDVIETHVESCEQCRAYRDKAAALSRSLSFVESAEGMAPPQDLSEVIIAGVEPEWRRASSARQTTLTVARVALVVLGLLFSIWAIFVVVSASGLAVTGAEGTLDPTADPERARLLIEGAALRFGLAIGLFFAAWRPASVPGMLPVAATMFAFLFGFTMRDIALGTIMMSQIYILLATGISAIVLAWAWVAHKGYSAADFWRSLSANPH
;
A
#
# COMPACT_ATOMS: atom_id res chain seq x y z
N MET A 1 -1.38 50.67 -41.86
CA MET A 1 -1.63 51.77 -40.91
C MET A 1 -1.79 51.10 -39.56
N LEU A 2 -0.96 51.46 -38.58
CA LEU A 2 -1.09 50.85 -37.24
C LEU A 2 -2.43 51.26 -36.66
N THR A 3 -3.19 50.27 -36.19
CA THR A 3 -4.48 50.48 -35.53
C THR A 3 -4.27 50.82 -34.06
N HIS A 4 -5.28 51.43 -33.42
CA HIS A 4 -5.22 51.68 -31.98
C HIS A 4 -5.14 50.38 -31.16
N GLU A 5 -5.70 49.27 -31.68
CA GLU A 5 -5.64 47.96 -31.02
C GLU A 5 -4.21 47.40 -31.00
N GLU A 6 -3.50 47.49 -32.14
CA GLU A 6 -2.09 47.06 -32.24
C GLU A 6 -1.19 47.85 -31.30
N ILE A 7 -1.44 49.17 -31.15
CA ILE A 7 -0.63 50.02 -30.27
C ILE A 7 -0.99 49.79 -28.80
N GLN A 8 -2.25 49.53 -28.46
CA GLN A 8 -2.64 49.16 -27.09
C GLN A 8 -2.06 47.81 -26.68
N ALA A 9 -2.06 46.82 -27.59
CA ALA A 9 -1.41 45.54 -27.36
C ALA A 9 0.09 45.69 -27.14
N ALA A 10 0.77 46.52 -27.94
CA ALA A 10 2.19 46.82 -27.76
C ALA A 10 2.48 47.55 -26.44
N ILE A 11 1.61 48.46 -25.99
CA ILE A 11 1.72 49.13 -24.68
C ILE A 11 1.56 48.11 -23.53
N SER A 12 0.63 47.16 -23.65
CA SER A 12 0.45 46.09 -22.64
C SER A 12 1.69 45.20 -22.55
N ALA A 13 2.17 44.70 -23.69
CA ALA A 13 3.37 43.86 -23.75
C ALA A 13 4.60 44.58 -23.17
N GLN A 14 4.76 45.89 -23.41
CA GLN A 14 5.83 46.69 -22.82
C GLN A 14 5.72 46.80 -21.29
N LEU A 15 4.50 46.88 -20.73
CA LEU A 15 4.29 46.92 -19.28
C LEU A 15 4.56 45.57 -18.60
N ASP A 16 4.30 44.47 -19.30
CA ASP A 16 4.53 43.10 -18.81
C ASP A 16 5.96 42.59 -19.08
N GLY A 17 6.79 43.37 -19.79
CA GLY A 17 8.17 43.01 -20.13
C GLY A 17 8.31 42.00 -21.27
N GLU A 18 7.26 41.80 -22.05
CA GLU A 18 7.22 40.91 -23.20
C GLU A 18 7.79 41.58 -24.47
N PRO A 19 8.30 40.81 -25.45
CA PRO A 19 8.80 41.37 -26.70
C PRO A 19 7.66 42.01 -27.51
N THR A 20 7.91 43.21 -28.04
CA THR A 20 6.95 43.95 -28.87
C THR A 20 7.32 43.89 -30.36
N ASP A 21 6.32 43.66 -31.22
CA ASP A 21 6.49 43.70 -32.69
C ASP A 21 6.59 45.13 -33.24
N VAL A 22 6.26 46.13 -32.42
CA VAL A 22 6.36 47.56 -32.73
C VAL A 22 7.50 48.16 -31.94
N SER A 23 8.31 49.02 -32.58
CA SER A 23 9.42 49.69 -31.89
C SER A 23 8.92 50.70 -30.85
N SER A 24 9.70 50.86 -29.78
CA SER A 24 9.44 51.83 -28.70
C SER A 24 9.18 53.24 -29.24
N ASP A 25 9.97 53.67 -30.21
CA ASP A 25 9.94 55.03 -30.75
C ASP A 25 8.61 55.31 -31.49
N VAL A 26 8.06 54.28 -32.15
CA VAL A 26 6.76 54.38 -32.85
C VAL A 26 5.60 54.42 -31.86
N ILE A 27 5.68 53.64 -30.78
CA ILE A 27 4.70 53.66 -29.70
C ILE A 27 4.70 55.03 -29.01
N GLU A 28 5.87 55.58 -28.69
CA GLU A 28 6.01 56.88 -28.04
C GLU A 28 5.46 58.02 -28.91
N THR A 29 5.86 58.06 -30.19
CA THR A 29 5.35 59.04 -31.17
C THR A 29 3.82 58.98 -31.31
N HIS A 30 3.23 57.78 -31.26
CA HIS A 30 1.78 57.63 -31.33
C HIS A 30 1.07 58.06 -30.05
N VAL A 31 1.64 57.79 -28.88
CA VAL A 31 1.06 58.20 -27.58
C VAL A 31 1.14 59.73 -27.38
N GLU A 32 2.15 60.38 -27.96
CA GLU A 32 2.24 61.84 -28.01
C GLU A 32 1.13 62.49 -28.87
N SER A 33 0.71 61.81 -29.93
CA SER A 33 -0.28 62.33 -30.89
C SER A 33 -1.72 61.83 -30.66
N CYS A 34 -1.92 60.74 -29.92
CA CYS A 34 -3.23 60.12 -29.69
C CYS A 34 -3.65 60.12 -28.21
N GLU A 35 -4.71 60.86 -27.90
CA GLU A 35 -5.28 60.95 -26.53
C GLU A 35 -5.81 59.61 -26.02
N GLN A 36 -6.41 58.79 -26.90
CA GLN A 36 -6.96 57.48 -26.54
C GLN A 36 -5.87 56.51 -26.05
N CYS A 37 -4.75 56.42 -26.77
CA CYS A 37 -3.64 55.55 -26.42
C CYS A 37 -2.90 56.05 -25.17
N ARG A 38 -2.85 57.37 -24.94
CA ARG A 38 -2.35 57.96 -23.70
C ARG A 38 -3.20 57.59 -22.49
N ALA A 39 -4.53 57.74 -22.60
CA ALA A 39 -5.45 57.37 -21.53
C ALA A 39 -5.41 55.86 -21.23
N TYR A 40 -5.21 55.02 -22.25
CA TYR A 40 -5.02 53.58 -22.08
C TYR A 40 -3.73 53.28 -21.29
N ARG A 41 -2.59 53.87 -21.68
CA ARG A 41 -1.30 53.70 -20.98
C ARG A 41 -1.39 54.07 -19.50
N ASP A 42 -2.03 55.20 -19.20
CA ASP A 42 -2.15 55.68 -17.82
C ASP A 42 -3.03 54.77 -16.96
N LYS A 43 -4.12 54.24 -17.53
CA LYS A 43 -5.00 53.26 -16.86
C LYS A 43 -4.29 51.92 -16.64
N ALA A 44 -3.59 51.42 -17.65
CA ALA A 44 -2.84 50.17 -17.56
C ALA A 44 -1.72 50.26 -16.52
N ALA A 45 -0.97 51.37 -16.52
CA ALA A 45 0.07 51.63 -15.53
C ALA A 45 -0.50 51.79 -14.10
N ALA A 46 -1.68 52.40 -13.94
CA ALA A 46 -2.35 52.50 -12.64
C ALA A 46 -2.81 51.13 -12.11
N LEU A 47 -3.34 50.27 -13.00
CA LEU A 47 -3.73 48.90 -12.66
C LEU A 47 -2.51 48.06 -12.27
N SER A 48 -1.44 48.10 -13.08
CA SER A 48 -0.17 47.42 -12.78
C SER A 48 0.38 47.85 -11.41
N ARG A 49 0.39 49.16 -11.11
CA ARG A 49 0.76 49.66 -9.77
C ARG A 49 -0.14 49.11 -8.66
N SER A 50 -1.46 49.03 -8.88
CA SER A 50 -2.39 48.51 -7.86
C SER A 50 -2.20 47.01 -7.59
N LEU A 51 -1.78 46.23 -8.59
CA LEU A 51 -1.47 44.81 -8.46
C LEU A 51 -0.08 44.58 -7.84
N SER A 52 0.88 45.47 -8.12
CA SER A 52 2.24 45.43 -7.56
C SER A 52 2.32 45.65 -6.04
N PHE A 53 1.24 46.11 -5.39
CA PHE A 53 1.21 46.31 -3.93
C PHE A 53 1.27 45.02 -3.10
N VAL A 54 1.19 43.84 -3.74
CA VAL A 54 1.48 42.54 -3.10
C VAL A 54 2.98 42.21 -3.13
N GLU A 55 3.76 42.92 -3.93
CA GLU A 55 5.21 42.80 -4.00
C GLU A 55 5.82 43.77 -2.97
N SER A 56 6.28 43.23 -1.84
CA SER A 56 6.97 43.98 -0.80
C SER A 56 8.17 44.75 -1.39
N ALA A 57 8.42 45.96 -0.89
CA ALA A 57 9.56 46.79 -1.29
C ALA A 57 10.94 46.14 -1.03
N GLU A 58 10.96 45.10 -0.20
CA GLU A 58 12.00 44.09 -0.15
C GLU A 58 11.65 43.05 -1.23
N GLY A 59 12.32 43.15 -2.39
CA GLY A 59 11.98 42.42 -3.61
C GLY A 59 11.62 40.96 -3.37
N MET A 60 10.62 40.49 -4.13
CA MET A 60 10.12 39.11 -4.07
C MET A 60 11.14 38.16 -4.72
N ALA A 61 12.31 38.01 -4.12
CA ALA A 61 13.02 36.76 -4.24
C ALA A 61 12.20 35.76 -3.40
N PRO A 62 11.47 34.80 -3.99
CA PRO A 62 10.91 33.71 -3.21
C PRO A 62 12.07 33.14 -2.38
N PRO A 63 11.89 32.89 -1.06
CA PRO A 63 12.93 32.30 -0.24
C PRO A 63 13.51 31.10 -0.99
N GLN A 64 14.83 31.07 -1.18
CA GLN A 64 15.48 30.16 -2.14
C GLN A 64 15.31 28.67 -1.81
N ASP A 65 14.66 28.33 -0.70
CA ASP A 65 14.19 26.98 -0.45
C ASP A 65 13.01 26.98 0.53
N LEU A 66 11.78 26.88 -0.01
CA LEU A 66 10.58 26.59 0.78
C LEU A 66 10.29 25.09 0.86
N SER A 67 11.11 24.25 0.22
CA SER A 67 10.92 22.81 0.19
C SER A 67 11.01 22.24 1.60
N GLU A 68 11.91 22.75 2.43
CA GLU A 68 12.08 22.28 3.81
C GLU A 68 10.87 22.63 4.69
N VAL A 69 10.28 23.82 4.51
CA VAL A 69 9.08 24.27 5.26
C VAL A 69 7.83 23.51 4.79
N ILE A 70 7.69 23.32 3.48
CA ILE A 70 6.58 22.53 2.90
C ILE A 70 6.72 21.08 3.37
N ILE A 71 7.89 20.46 3.22
CA ILE A 71 8.16 19.10 3.70
C ILE A 71 7.90 19.00 5.20
N ALA A 72 8.39 19.93 6.03
CA ALA A 72 8.14 19.93 7.48
C ALA A 72 6.66 20.08 7.85
N GLY A 73 5.86 20.75 7.01
CA GLY A 73 4.41 20.87 7.17
C GLY A 73 3.64 19.58 6.85
N VAL A 74 4.07 18.80 5.84
CA VAL A 74 3.39 17.56 5.40
C VAL A 74 3.95 16.30 6.08
N GLU A 75 5.20 16.33 6.52
CA GLU A 75 5.90 15.21 7.17
C GLU A 75 5.19 14.65 8.43
N PRO A 76 4.55 15.44 9.32
CA PRO A 76 3.96 14.88 10.54
C PRO A 76 2.78 13.94 10.27
N GLU A 77 2.01 14.19 9.21
CA GLU A 77 0.88 13.35 8.80
C GLU A 77 1.37 12.13 8.01
N TRP A 78 2.31 12.35 7.08
CA TRP A 78 2.90 11.29 6.27
C TRP A 78 3.72 10.30 7.12
N ARG A 79 4.46 10.80 8.11
CA ARG A 79 5.27 10.00 9.06
C ARG A 79 4.40 9.23 10.06
N ARG A 80 3.24 9.76 10.46
CA ARG A 80 2.26 9.00 11.28
C ARG A 80 1.64 7.86 10.47
N ALA A 81 1.19 8.12 9.25
CA ALA A 81 0.64 7.09 8.37
C ALA A 81 1.70 6.03 7.98
N SER A 82 2.92 6.47 7.66
CA SER A 82 4.05 5.61 7.31
C SER A 82 4.54 4.77 8.50
N SER A 83 4.69 5.37 9.69
CA SER A 83 5.12 4.63 10.89
C SER A 83 4.08 3.63 11.36
N ALA A 84 2.79 3.97 11.37
CA ALA A 84 1.71 3.03 11.69
C ALA A 84 1.68 1.84 10.72
N ARG A 85 2.01 2.06 9.44
CA ARG A 85 2.11 1.00 8.44
C ARG A 85 3.34 0.12 8.66
N GLN A 86 4.49 0.71 8.95
CA GLN A 86 5.72 -0.04 9.23
C GLN A 86 5.59 -0.88 10.50
N THR A 87 4.97 -0.34 11.56
CA THR A 87 4.69 -1.11 12.78
C THR A 87 3.70 -2.23 12.49
N THR A 88 2.62 -1.98 11.76
CA THR A 88 1.63 -3.00 11.40
C THR A 88 2.22 -4.13 10.57
N LEU A 89 3.07 -3.81 9.57
CA LEU A 89 3.79 -4.82 8.79
C LEU A 89 4.77 -5.62 9.64
N THR A 90 5.46 -4.97 10.58
CA THR A 90 6.39 -5.66 11.49
C THR A 90 5.63 -6.62 12.41
N VAL A 91 4.50 -6.20 12.97
CA VAL A 91 3.62 -7.06 13.78
C VAL A 91 3.12 -8.25 12.96
N ALA A 92 2.66 -8.02 11.73
CA ALA A 92 2.22 -9.10 10.85
C ALA A 92 3.35 -10.10 10.55
N ARG A 93 4.58 -9.63 10.30
CA ARG A 93 5.74 -10.51 10.09
C ARG A 93 6.07 -11.33 11.33
N VAL A 94 6.07 -10.72 12.51
CA VAL A 94 6.29 -11.43 13.77
C VAL A 94 5.22 -12.50 13.98
N ALA A 95 3.95 -12.17 13.73
CA ALA A 95 2.85 -13.13 13.81
C ALA A 95 3.02 -14.31 12.84
N LEU A 96 3.43 -14.05 11.59
CA LEU A 96 3.72 -15.11 10.60
C LEU A 96 4.88 -16.02 11.05
N VAL A 97 5.95 -15.45 11.61
CA VAL A 97 7.08 -16.23 12.15
C VAL A 97 6.63 -17.08 13.34
N VAL A 98 5.88 -16.51 14.27
CA VAL A 98 5.36 -17.25 15.44
C VAL A 98 4.46 -18.40 14.98
N LEU A 99 3.54 -18.16 14.05
CA LEU A 99 2.68 -19.21 13.49
C LEU A 99 3.50 -20.28 12.77
N GLY A 100 4.50 -19.90 11.97
CA GLY A 100 5.41 -20.84 11.32
C GLY A 100 6.15 -21.73 12.33
N LEU A 101 6.60 -21.16 13.46
CA LEU A 101 7.22 -21.93 14.54
C LEU A 101 6.23 -22.88 15.20
N LEU A 102 5.01 -22.43 15.49
CA LEU A 102 3.96 -23.29 16.06
C LEU A 102 3.63 -24.47 15.15
N PHE A 103 3.47 -24.24 13.84
CA PHE A 103 3.24 -25.31 12.87
C PHE A 103 4.42 -26.27 12.76
N SER A 104 5.66 -25.76 12.81
CA SER A 104 6.87 -26.56 12.77
C SER A 104 6.98 -27.46 14.00
N ILE A 105 6.82 -26.89 15.21
CA ILE A 105 6.84 -27.64 16.47
C ILE A 105 5.74 -28.70 16.46
N TRP A 106 4.53 -28.34 16.03
CA TRP A 106 3.44 -29.29 15.95
C TRP A 106 3.71 -30.41 14.95
N ALA A 107 4.26 -30.10 13.77
CA ALA A 107 4.65 -31.11 12.80
C ALA A 107 5.68 -32.09 13.38
N ILE A 108 6.66 -31.60 14.14
CA ILE A 108 7.64 -32.46 14.85
C ILE A 108 6.92 -33.39 15.83
N PHE A 109 6.00 -32.88 16.65
CA PHE A 109 5.22 -33.74 17.56
C PHE A 109 4.43 -34.81 16.81
N VAL A 110 3.85 -34.48 15.65
CA VAL A 110 3.14 -35.46 14.81
C VAL A 110 4.09 -36.53 14.29
N VAL A 111 5.29 -36.15 13.80
CA VAL A 111 6.31 -37.12 13.34
C VAL A 111 6.75 -38.05 14.48
N VAL A 112 7.01 -37.50 15.67
CA VAL A 112 7.39 -38.30 16.85
C VAL A 112 6.26 -39.26 17.21
N SER A 113 5.00 -38.80 17.21
CA SER A 113 3.85 -39.67 17.48
C SER A 113 3.65 -40.77 16.43
N ALA A 114 4.00 -40.51 15.17
CA ALA A 114 3.94 -41.49 14.08
C ALA A 114 5.04 -42.55 14.20
N SER A 115 6.24 -42.16 14.66
CA SER A 115 7.39 -43.08 14.77
C SER A 115 7.15 -44.24 15.76
N GLY A 116 6.31 -44.05 16.77
CA GLY A 116 5.94 -45.10 17.74
C GLY A 116 4.89 -46.10 17.23
N LEU A 117 4.32 -45.90 16.03
CA LEU A 117 3.22 -46.72 15.50
C LEU A 117 3.69 -47.77 14.46
N ALA A 118 4.93 -47.69 14.00
CA ALA A 118 5.51 -48.59 12.99
C ALA A 118 6.63 -49.48 13.57
N VAL A 119 6.44 -49.98 14.80
CA VAL A 119 7.43 -50.79 15.51
C VAL A 119 7.49 -52.19 14.90
N THR A 120 8.70 -52.63 14.55
CA THR A 120 8.97 -54.00 14.10
C THR A 120 9.37 -54.86 15.31
N GLY A 121 8.76 -56.04 15.42
CA GLY A 121 9.11 -57.05 16.41
C GLY A 121 10.45 -57.72 16.12
N ALA A 122 10.90 -58.57 17.05
CA ALA A 122 12.22 -59.22 17.02
C ALA A 122 12.49 -60.08 15.77
N GLU A 123 11.44 -60.52 15.07
CA GLU A 123 11.54 -61.33 13.84
C GLU A 123 11.42 -60.50 12.55
N GLY A 124 11.44 -59.17 12.63
CA GLY A 124 11.25 -58.30 11.46
C GLY A 124 9.80 -58.25 10.96
N THR A 125 8.87 -58.88 11.67
CA THR A 125 7.43 -58.78 11.48
C THR A 125 6.87 -57.58 12.25
N LEU A 126 5.78 -56.97 11.77
CA LEU A 126 5.14 -55.87 12.48
C LEU A 126 4.57 -56.36 13.82
N ASP A 127 4.75 -55.58 14.89
CA ASP A 127 4.14 -55.86 16.18
C ASP A 127 2.60 -55.90 16.03
N PRO A 128 1.86 -56.80 16.71
CA PRO A 128 0.39 -56.81 16.69
C PRO A 128 -0.28 -55.49 17.06
N THR A 129 0.43 -54.61 17.76
CA THR A 129 -0.03 -53.28 18.16
C THR A 129 0.36 -52.16 17.17
N ALA A 130 1.14 -52.48 16.13
CA ALA A 130 1.55 -51.53 15.11
C ALA A 130 0.39 -51.18 14.16
N ASP A 131 0.27 -49.89 13.83
CA ASP A 131 -0.71 -49.36 12.88
C ASP A 131 0.03 -48.54 11.81
N PRO A 132 0.53 -49.22 10.75
CA PRO A 132 1.35 -48.58 9.73
C PRO A 132 0.55 -47.61 8.86
N GLU A 133 -0.76 -47.83 8.69
CA GLU A 133 -1.63 -46.94 7.91
C GLU A 133 -1.79 -45.59 8.61
N ARG A 134 -2.11 -45.62 9.90
CA ARG A 134 -2.19 -44.41 10.71
C ARG A 134 -0.84 -43.69 10.79
N ALA A 135 0.26 -44.42 10.94
CA ALA A 135 1.60 -43.83 10.92
C ALA A 135 1.85 -43.05 9.62
N ARG A 136 1.51 -43.65 8.47
CA ARG A 136 1.65 -43.00 7.16
C ARG A 136 0.81 -41.73 7.05
N LEU A 137 -0.47 -41.78 7.43
CA LEU A 137 -1.36 -40.61 7.39
C LEU A 137 -0.88 -39.47 8.29
N LEU A 138 -0.30 -39.79 9.45
CA LEU A 138 0.29 -38.80 10.34
C LEU A 138 1.53 -38.16 9.72
N ILE A 139 2.40 -38.93 9.06
CA ILE A 139 3.58 -38.40 8.35
C ILE A 139 3.16 -37.50 7.19
N GLU A 140 2.18 -37.89 6.38
CA GLU A 140 1.63 -37.05 5.31
C GLU A 140 1.04 -35.75 5.90
N GLY A 141 0.31 -35.84 7.01
CA GLY A 141 -0.19 -34.69 7.74
C GLY A 141 0.91 -33.78 8.31
N ALA A 142 2.03 -34.34 8.76
CA ALA A 142 3.17 -33.57 9.22
C ALA A 142 3.86 -32.83 8.07
N ALA A 143 3.99 -33.47 6.91
CA ALA A 143 4.55 -32.85 5.71
C ALA A 143 3.75 -31.61 5.26
N LEU A 144 2.42 -31.70 5.28
CA LEU A 144 1.54 -30.55 4.98
C LEU A 144 1.72 -29.39 5.97
N ARG A 145 1.89 -29.71 7.26
CA ARG A 145 2.14 -28.70 8.31
C ARG A 145 3.49 -28.01 8.13
N PHE A 146 4.55 -28.77 7.80
CA PHE A 146 5.85 -28.21 7.47
C PHE A 146 5.79 -27.33 6.21
N GLY A 147 5.07 -27.78 5.17
CA GLY A 147 4.85 -27.00 3.96
C GLY A 147 4.21 -25.64 4.26
N LEU A 148 3.16 -25.63 5.09
CA LEU A 148 2.52 -24.39 5.53
C LEU A 148 3.49 -23.53 6.36
N ALA A 149 4.24 -24.13 7.31
CA ALA A 149 5.21 -23.41 8.13
C ALA A 149 6.27 -22.70 7.28
N ILE A 150 6.85 -23.39 6.30
CA ILE A 150 7.84 -22.84 5.37
C ILE A 150 7.21 -21.71 4.53
N GLY A 151 5.97 -21.90 4.05
CA GLY A 151 5.21 -20.87 3.35
C GLY A 151 5.02 -19.60 4.18
N LEU A 152 4.71 -19.75 5.47
CA LEU A 152 4.56 -18.62 6.41
C LEU A 152 5.89 -17.92 6.69
N PHE A 153 6.99 -18.67 6.87
CA PHE A 153 8.33 -18.09 7.01
C PHE A 153 8.75 -17.33 5.75
N PHE A 154 8.48 -17.89 4.57
CA PHE A 154 8.77 -17.23 3.31
C PHE A 154 7.94 -15.96 3.12
N ALA A 155 6.65 -15.98 3.48
CA ALA A 155 5.80 -14.80 3.50
C ALA A 155 6.29 -13.73 4.49
N ALA A 156 6.82 -14.12 5.64
CA ALA A 156 7.41 -13.21 6.62
C ALA A 156 8.71 -12.56 6.11
N TRP A 157 9.58 -13.34 5.47
CA TRP A 157 10.84 -12.83 4.90
C TRP A 157 10.59 -11.94 3.67
N ARG A 158 9.72 -12.38 2.77
CA ARG A 158 9.39 -11.68 1.52
C ARG A 158 7.88 -11.44 1.41
N PRO A 159 7.35 -10.33 1.97
CA PRO A 159 5.92 -10.02 1.96
C PRO A 159 5.27 -9.93 0.56
N ALA A 160 6.06 -9.70 -0.48
CA ALA A 160 5.58 -9.76 -1.87
C ALA A 160 5.01 -11.14 -2.26
N SER A 161 5.32 -12.21 -1.50
CA SER A 161 4.81 -13.56 -1.73
C SER A 161 3.47 -13.87 -1.04
N VAL A 162 3.02 -13.00 -0.13
CA VAL A 162 1.73 -13.14 0.59
C VAL A 162 0.54 -13.41 -0.35
N PRO A 163 0.33 -12.68 -1.48
CA PRO A 163 -0.80 -12.96 -2.37
C PRO A 163 -0.76 -14.36 -3.00
N GLY A 164 0.40 -15.00 -3.11
CA GLY A 164 0.52 -16.37 -3.59
C GLY A 164 0.16 -17.42 -2.53
N MET A 165 0.48 -17.16 -1.25
CA MET A 165 0.20 -18.09 -0.15
C MET A 165 -1.22 -17.98 0.39
N LEU A 166 -1.86 -16.82 0.26
CA LEU A 166 -3.19 -16.56 0.80
C LEU A 166 -4.26 -17.52 0.24
N PRO A 167 -4.36 -17.79 -1.08
CA PRO A 167 -5.31 -18.77 -1.61
C PRO A 167 -5.08 -20.19 -1.08
N VAL A 168 -3.83 -20.59 -0.88
CA VAL A 168 -3.49 -21.91 -0.33
C VAL A 168 -3.97 -22.05 1.10
N ALA A 169 -3.64 -21.08 1.97
CA ALA A 169 -4.07 -21.10 3.36
C ALA A 169 -5.60 -20.97 3.49
N ALA A 170 -6.23 -20.12 2.68
CA ALA A 170 -7.67 -19.90 2.69
C ALA A 170 -8.46 -21.13 2.22
N THR A 171 -8.03 -21.78 1.13
CA THR A 171 -8.69 -23.01 0.65
C THR A 171 -8.50 -24.15 1.64
N MET A 172 -7.29 -24.31 2.20
CA MET A 172 -7.04 -25.31 3.25
C MET A 172 -7.94 -25.09 4.47
N PHE A 173 -8.08 -23.85 4.93
CA PHE A 173 -9.02 -23.50 6.00
C PHE A 173 -10.47 -23.81 5.62
N ALA A 174 -10.92 -23.46 4.42
CA ALA A 174 -12.29 -23.70 3.97
C ALA A 174 -12.64 -25.20 3.91
N PHE A 175 -11.73 -26.04 3.40
CA PHE A 175 -11.94 -27.49 3.38
C PHE A 175 -11.91 -28.09 4.80
N LEU A 176 -10.96 -27.68 5.65
CA LEU A 176 -10.91 -28.10 7.05
C LEU A 176 -12.18 -27.71 7.81
N PHE A 177 -12.72 -26.52 7.53
CA PHE A 177 -13.98 -26.06 8.10
C PHE A 177 -15.14 -26.97 7.66
N GLY A 178 -15.23 -27.29 6.37
CA GLY A 178 -16.23 -28.21 5.84
C GLY A 178 -16.15 -29.61 6.45
N PHE A 179 -14.95 -30.17 6.58
CA PHE A 179 -14.75 -31.49 7.22
C PHE A 179 -15.09 -31.45 8.71
N THR A 180 -14.72 -30.37 9.41
CA THR A 180 -15.08 -30.20 10.82
C THR A 180 -16.60 -30.11 10.97
N MET A 181 -17.30 -29.40 10.07
CA MET A 181 -18.76 -29.31 10.09
C MET A 181 -19.43 -30.67 9.86
N ARG A 182 -18.89 -31.47 8.93
CA ARG A 182 -19.32 -32.86 8.73
C ARG A 182 -19.17 -33.68 10.02
N ASP A 183 -18.02 -33.60 10.68
CA ASP A 183 -17.74 -34.41 11.86
C ASP A 183 -18.53 -33.94 13.10
N ILE A 184 -18.90 -32.65 13.16
CA ILE A 184 -19.90 -32.14 14.11
C ILE A 184 -21.26 -32.79 13.87
N ALA A 185 -21.72 -32.84 12.61
CA ALA A 185 -23.01 -33.45 12.26
C ALA A 185 -23.05 -34.96 12.57
N LEU A 186 -21.90 -35.64 12.47
CA LEU A 186 -21.75 -37.06 12.79
C LEU A 186 -21.46 -37.33 14.28
N GLY A 187 -21.19 -36.30 15.08
CA GLY A 187 -20.81 -36.45 16.50
C GLY A 187 -19.42 -37.06 16.70
N THR A 188 -18.55 -37.04 15.69
CA THR A 188 -17.20 -37.66 15.71
C THR A 188 -16.08 -36.65 15.87
N ILE A 189 -16.37 -35.43 16.34
CA ILE A 189 -15.40 -34.35 16.43
C ILE A 189 -14.25 -34.68 17.40
N MET A 190 -13.03 -34.45 16.94
CA MET A 190 -11.82 -34.59 17.75
C MET A 190 -11.20 -33.23 18.08
N MET A 191 -10.64 -33.09 19.28
CA MET A 191 -10.02 -31.82 19.71
C MET A 191 -8.87 -31.39 18.79
N SER A 192 -8.13 -32.35 18.24
CA SER A 192 -7.06 -32.12 17.27
C SER A 192 -7.55 -31.45 15.97
N GLN A 193 -8.79 -31.72 15.56
CA GLN A 193 -9.42 -31.09 14.38
C GLN A 193 -9.74 -29.61 14.64
N ILE A 194 -10.18 -29.29 15.84
CA ILE A 194 -10.45 -27.91 16.26
C ILE A 194 -9.15 -27.10 16.26
N TYR A 195 -8.07 -27.66 16.81
CA TYR A 195 -6.78 -26.96 16.84
C TYR A 195 -6.25 -26.66 15.44
N ILE A 196 -6.37 -27.59 14.48
CA ILE A 196 -5.82 -27.39 13.13
C ILE A 196 -6.69 -26.39 12.37
N LEU A 197 -8.01 -26.41 12.57
CA LEU A 197 -8.94 -25.44 12.02
C LEU A 197 -8.63 -24.02 12.52
N LEU A 198 -8.46 -23.85 13.83
CA LEU A 198 -8.14 -22.54 14.41
C LEU A 198 -6.76 -22.04 13.95
N ALA A 199 -5.73 -22.89 13.99
CA ALA A 199 -4.38 -22.51 13.59
C ALA A 199 -4.33 -22.08 12.10
N THR A 200 -5.01 -22.81 11.22
CA THR A 200 -5.08 -22.47 9.79
C THR A 200 -5.94 -21.24 9.52
N GLY A 201 -7.06 -21.07 10.24
CA GLY A 201 -7.90 -19.88 10.17
C GLY A 201 -7.15 -18.61 10.60
N ILE A 202 -6.46 -18.66 11.75
CA ILE A 202 -5.62 -17.55 12.22
C ILE A 202 -4.53 -17.23 11.20
N SER A 203 -3.90 -18.25 10.60
CA SER A 203 -2.88 -18.05 9.57
C SER A 203 -3.43 -17.35 8.32
N ALA A 204 -4.62 -17.75 7.86
CA ALA A 204 -5.29 -17.10 6.73
C ALA A 204 -5.63 -15.64 7.05
N ILE A 205 -6.11 -15.36 8.27
CA ILE A 205 -6.41 -13.99 8.74
C ILE A 205 -5.13 -13.15 8.80
N VAL A 206 -4.03 -13.67 9.36
CA VAL A 206 -2.76 -12.95 9.45
C VAL A 206 -2.16 -12.71 8.05
N LEU A 207 -2.29 -13.66 7.12
CA LEU A 207 -1.90 -13.45 5.71
C LEU A 207 -2.76 -12.37 5.04
N ALA A 208 -4.08 -12.38 5.25
CA ALA A 208 -4.96 -11.34 4.75
C ALA A 208 -4.63 -9.96 5.34
N TRP A 209 -4.37 -9.89 6.64
CA TRP A 209 -3.88 -8.69 7.29
C TRP A 209 -2.57 -8.22 6.64
N ALA A 210 -1.58 -9.10 6.53
CA ALA A 210 -0.29 -8.78 5.93
C ALA A 210 -0.43 -8.26 4.48
N TRP A 211 -1.36 -8.83 3.72
CA TRP A 211 -1.68 -8.38 2.36
C TRP A 211 -2.28 -6.98 2.33
N VAL A 212 -3.26 -6.70 3.19
CA VAL A 212 -3.88 -5.36 3.32
C VAL A 212 -2.84 -4.32 3.75
N ALA A 213 -2.02 -4.62 4.77
CA ALA A 213 -0.97 -3.74 5.24
C ALA A 213 0.10 -3.45 4.17
N HIS A 214 0.36 -4.44 3.30
CA HIS A 214 1.29 -4.29 2.17
C HIS A 214 0.69 -3.43 1.05
N LYS A 215 -0.61 -3.61 0.71
CA LYS A 215 -1.25 -3.00 -0.48
C LYS A 215 -2.11 -1.75 -0.19
N GLY A 216 -2.20 -1.30 1.05
CA GLY A 216 -3.18 -0.33 1.57
C GLY A 216 -3.46 0.95 0.74
N TYR A 217 -2.50 1.48 -0.03
CA TYR A 217 -2.74 2.64 -0.91
C TYR A 217 -3.66 2.32 -2.09
N SER A 218 -3.45 1.18 -2.79
CA SER A 218 -4.27 0.87 -3.97
C SER A 218 -5.71 0.51 -3.59
N ALA A 219 -5.93 -0.01 -2.39
CA ALA A 219 -7.27 -0.34 -1.93
C ALA A 219 -8.03 0.92 -1.51
N ALA A 220 -7.41 1.83 -0.73
CA ALA A 220 -8.05 3.08 -0.34
C ALA A 220 -8.32 4.00 -1.53
N ASP A 221 -7.38 4.09 -2.49
CA ASP A 221 -7.61 4.85 -3.73
C ASP A 221 -8.64 4.18 -4.64
N PHE A 222 -8.69 2.85 -4.72
CA PHE A 222 -9.75 2.14 -5.44
C PHE A 222 -11.13 2.39 -4.81
N TRP A 223 -11.23 2.31 -3.48
CA TRP A 223 -12.46 2.66 -2.75
C TRP A 223 -12.84 4.13 -2.93
N ARG A 224 -11.87 5.06 -2.90
CA ARG A 224 -12.10 6.48 -3.21
C ARG A 224 -12.56 6.70 -4.64
N SER A 225 -12.01 5.95 -5.59
CA SER A 225 -12.43 6.01 -7.00
C SER A 225 -13.83 5.45 -7.22
N LEU A 226 -14.26 4.47 -6.41
CA LEU A 226 -15.63 3.96 -6.41
C LEU A 226 -16.61 4.91 -5.70
N SER A 227 -16.15 5.65 -4.69
CA SER A 227 -16.95 6.66 -3.99
C SER A 227 -16.90 8.05 -4.62
N ALA A 228 -16.04 8.25 -5.62
CA ALA A 228 -15.98 9.49 -6.40
C ALA A 228 -17.21 9.53 -7.29
N ASN A 229 -18.29 10.07 -6.74
CA ASN A 229 -19.51 10.38 -7.48
C ASN A 229 -19.16 11.42 -8.55
N PRO A 230 -19.27 11.11 -9.86
CA PRO A 230 -19.09 12.10 -10.91
C PRO A 230 -20.42 12.83 -11.13
N HIS A 231 -20.85 13.63 -10.15
CA HIS A 231 -22.04 14.48 -10.25
C HIS A 231 -21.80 15.82 -9.57
#